data_AF-A0A3Q0R5T9-F1
#
_entry.id   AF-A0A3Q0R5T9-F1
#
_cell.length_a   1.000
_cell.length_b   1.000
_cell.length_c   1.000
_cell.angle_alpha   90.00
_cell.angle_beta   90.00
_cell.angle_gamma   90.00
#
_symmetry.space_group_name_H-M   'P 1'
#
loop_
_entity.id
_entity.type
_entity.pdbx_description
1 polymer ?
#
loop_
_entity_poly.entity_id
_entity_poly.type
_entity_poly.pdbx_seq_one_letter_code
_entity_poly.pdbx_strand_id
1 'polypeptide(L)'
;LQMCVKLFLFIACGLRCYTCTATDPKSCIDTKSCPVIFNRCFSLRVDGELFSPGCQTSALCVGAVSCCQGDLCNSTIPTGPSAILLLVSSAILRFLF
;
A
#
# COMPACT_ATOMS: atom_id res chain seq x y z
N LEU A 1 -3.12 -9.16 11.94
CA LEU A 1 -2.96 -10.61 12.20
C LEU A 1 -3.06 -11.33 10.86
N GLN A 2 -1.92 -11.85 10.41
CA GLN A 2 -1.75 -13.01 9.54
C GLN A 2 -3.03 -13.85 9.41
N MET A 3 -3.85 -13.59 8.39
CA MET A 3 -4.99 -14.43 8.00
C MET A 3 -4.59 -15.43 6.90
N CYS A 4 -3.29 -15.66 6.68
CA CYS A 4 -2.75 -16.88 6.08
C CYS A 4 -2.85 -18.04 7.10
N VAL A 5 -3.95 -18.10 7.86
CA VAL A 5 -4.21 -19.15 8.85
C VAL A 5 -4.75 -20.34 8.08
N LYS A 6 -3.83 -21.26 7.76
CA LYS A 6 -4.08 -22.68 8.06
C LYS A 6 -5.28 -23.28 7.31
N LEU A 7 -5.34 -23.17 5.97
CA LEU A 7 -6.34 -23.97 5.25
C LEU A 7 -5.93 -24.65 3.94
N PHE A 8 -5.05 -24.16 3.07
CA PHE A 8 -4.68 -24.95 1.87
C PHE A 8 -3.23 -24.73 1.43
N LEU A 9 -2.56 -25.83 1.09
CA LEU A 9 -1.13 -25.97 0.81
C LEU A 9 -0.59 -25.21 -0.43
N PHE A 10 -1.38 -24.43 -1.18
CA PHE A 10 -0.89 -23.78 -2.42
C PHE A 10 -1.60 -22.47 -2.79
N ILE A 11 -1.72 -21.51 -1.86
CA ILE A 11 -1.96 -20.10 -2.24
C ILE A 11 -0.91 -19.25 -1.56
N ALA A 12 0.14 -18.90 -2.31
CA ALA A 12 1.10 -17.91 -1.87
C ALA A 12 0.36 -16.59 -1.60
N CYS A 13 0.25 -16.23 -0.31
CA CYS A 13 -0.24 -14.94 0.15
C CYS A 13 0.63 -13.84 -0.50
N GLY A 14 0.17 -13.28 -1.60
CA GLY A 14 0.83 -12.14 -2.22
C GLY A 14 0.51 -10.84 -1.48
N LEU A 15 1.36 -9.83 -1.69
CA LEU A 15 1.22 -8.48 -1.11
C LEU A 15 -0.18 -7.90 -1.44
N ARG A 16 -0.86 -7.20 -0.54
CA ARG A 16 -2.01 -6.36 -0.93
C ARG A 16 -1.57 -4.93 -1.20
N CYS A 17 -2.03 -4.34 -2.29
CA CYS A 17 -1.73 -2.96 -2.63
C CYS A 17 -3.01 -2.19 -2.97
N TYR A 18 -2.98 -0.87 -2.78
CA TYR A 18 -4.01 0.02 -3.32
C TYR A 18 -3.93 0.06 -4.85
N THR A 19 -5.08 0.20 -5.49
CA THR A 19 -5.22 0.31 -6.94
C THR A 19 -6.29 1.34 -7.31
N CYS A 20 -6.06 2.04 -8.42
CA CYS A 20 -7.04 2.91 -9.06
C CYS A 20 -7.34 2.40 -10.47
N THR A 21 -8.59 2.50 -10.89
CA THR A 21 -8.95 2.56 -12.30
C THR A 21 -8.85 4.01 -12.79
N ALA A 22 -8.18 4.24 -13.92
CA ALA A 22 -7.95 5.58 -14.49
C ALA A 22 -9.22 6.42 -14.74
N THR A 23 -10.39 5.79 -14.67
CA THR A 23 -11.71 6.43 -14.83
C THR A 23 -12.14 7.25 -13.61
N ASP A 24 -11.63 6.98 -12.40
CA ASP A 24 -12.07 7.68 -11.18
C ASP A 24 -10.93 7.83 -10.14
N PRO A 25 -10.01 8.80 -10.32
CA PRO A 25 -8.83 8.97 -9.46
C PRO A 25 -9.16 9.38 -8.01
N LYS A 26 -10.38 9.90 -7.76
CA LYS A 26 -10.83 10.30 -6.42
C LYS A 26 -11.15 9.12 -5.49
N SER A 27 -11.36 7.93 -6.04
CA SER A 27 -11.78 6.74 -5.27
C SER A 27 -10.66 5.70 -5.18
N CYS A 28 -9.41 6.14 -4.99
CA CYS A 28 -8.24 5.27 -4.89
C CYS A 28 -8.13 4.52 -3.54
N ILE A 29 -9.19 3.81 -3.20
CA ILE A 29 -9.34 3.03 -1.97
C ILE A 29 -9.52 1.54 -2.25
N ASP A 30 -9.64 1.15 -3.53
CA ASP A 30 -9.72 -0.26 -3.89
C ASP A 30 -8.38 -0.96 -3.62
N THR A 31 -8.48 -2.22 -3.19
CA THR A 31 -7.30 -3.02 -2.82
C THR A 31 -7.32 -4.33 -3.57
N LYS A 32 -6.17 -4.75 -4.08
CA LYS A 32 -6.03 -6.03 -4.77
C LYS A 32 -4.85 -6.81 -4.21
N SER A 33 -5.03 -8.12 -4.16
CA SER A 33 -3.94 -9.06 -3.86
C SER A 33 -3.03 -9.16 -5.09
N CYS A 34 -1.74 -8.98 -4.88
CA CYS A 34 -0.73 -9.08 -5.90
C CYS A 34 -0.39 -10.55 -6.18
N PRO A 35 -0.15 -10.91 -7.44
CA PRO A 35 0.54 -12.15 -7.78
C PRO A 35 1.92 -12.23 -7.10
N VAL A 36 2.39 -13.46 -6.86
CA VAL A 36 3.67 -13.74 -6.15
C VAL A 36 4.88 -13.07 -6.79
N ILE A 37 4.86 -12.89 -8.11
CA ILE A 37 5.92 -12.23 -8.89
C ILE A 37 6.02 -10.71 -8.61
N PHE A 38 4.94 -10.11 -8.11
CA PHE A 38 4.87 -8.69 -7.78
C PHE A 38 5.04 -8.52 -6.27
N ASN A 39 6.30 -8.33 -5.88
CA ASN A 39 6.75 -8.24 -4.50
C ASN A 39 6.77 -6.81 -3.94
N ARG A 40 6.30 -5.82 -4.70
CA ARG A 40 6.25 -4.40 -4.31
C ARG A 40 4.90 -3.79 -4.65
N CYS A 41 4.46 -2.84 -3.85
CA CYS A 41 3.44 -1.90 -4.30
C CYS A 41 4.13 -0.73 -5.01
N PHE A 42 3.51 -0.20 -6.05
CA PHE A 42 3.97 1.02 -6.70
C PHE A 42 2.91 2.11 -6.67
N SER A 43 3.35 3.35 -6.83
CA SER A 43 2.53 4.52 -7.12
C SER A 43 3.21 5.37 -8.19
N LEU A 44 2.45 5.68 -9.24
CA LEU A 44 2.84 6.64 -10.27
C LEU A 44 2.15 7.96 -10.01
N ARG A 45 2.94 9.03 -9.98
CA ARG A 45 2.45 10.41 -9.92
C ARG A 45 2.69 11.07 -11.27
N VAL A 46 1.62 11.55 -11.90
CA VAL A 46 1.68 12.35 -13.14
C VAL A 46 1.15 13.73 -12.78
N ASP A 47 1.96 14.77 -12.97
CA ASP A 47 1.62 16.15 -12.60
C ASP A 47 1.25 16.34 -11.10
N GLY A 48 1.85 15.52 -10.21
CA GLY A 48 1.55 15.53 -8.77
C GLY A 48 0.31 14.75 -8.36
N GLU A 49 -0.55 14.36 -9.31
CA GLU A 49 -1.72 13.52 -9.09
C GLU A 49 -1.39 12.04 -9.23
N LEU A 50 -1.95 11.22 -8.35
CA LEU A 50 -1.66 9.78 -8.28
C LEU A 50 -2.49 9.06 -9.35
N PHE A 51 -1.83 8.62 -10.41
CA PHE A 51 -2.49 8.15 -11.62
C PHE A 51 -2.70 6.64 -11.64
N SER A 52 -1.77 5.87 -11.06
CA SER A 52 -1.82 4.41 -11.11
C SER A 52 -1.02 3.78 -9.97
N PRO A 53 -1.62 3.56 -8.79
CA PRO A 53 -1.09 2.66 -7.80
C PRO A 53 -1.44 1.20 -8.13
N GLY A 54 -0.59 0.27 -7.73
CA GLY A 54 -0.85 -1.16 -7.94
C GLY A 54 0.30 -2.06 -7.47
N CYS A 55 0.35 -3.26 -8.05
CA CYS A 55 1.37 -4.27 -7.82
C CYS A 55 2.51 -4.13 -8.85
N GLN A 56 3.76 -4.22 -8.39
CA GLN A 56 4.93 -4.17 -9.26
C GLN A 56 6.04 -5.12 -8.80
N THR A 57 6.90 -5.51 -9.73
CA THR A 57 8.10 -6.28 -9.42
C THR A 57 9.24 -5.34 -9.06
N SER A 58 10.09 -5.74 -8.12
CA SER A 58 11.23 -4.93 -7.69
C SER A 58 12.16 -4.52 -8.84
N ALA A 59 12.23 -5.31 -9.92
CA ALA A 59 13.04 -4.97 -11.10
C ALA A 59 12.51 -3.75 -11.88
N LEU A 60 11.20 -3.47 -11.80
CA LEU A 60 10.54 -2.34 -12.47
C LEU A 60 10.39 -1.12 -11.55
N CYS A 61 10.92 -1.18 -10.33
CA CYS A 61 10.99 -0.06 -9.40
C CYS A 61 12.18 0.85 -9.72
N VAL A 62 12.11 1.52 -10.87
CA VAL A 62 13.17 2.41 -11.38
C VAL A 62 12.56 3.71 -11.92
N GLY A 63 13.35 4.78 -11.97
CA GLY A 63 12.91 6.07 -12.54
C GLY A 63 11.84 6.78 -11.69
N ALA A 64 10.77 7.24 -12.33
CA ALA A 64 9.68 8.01 -11.70
C ALA A 64 8.66 7.16 -10.91
N VAL A 65 8.89 5.85 -10.80
CA VAL A 65 8.01 4.91 -10.11
C VAL A 65 8.42 4.83 -8.63
N SER A 66 7.54 5.27 -7.72
CA SER A 66 7.76 5.04 -6.28
C SER A 66 7.28 3.65 -5.89
N CYS A 67 8.15 2.88 -5.24
CA CYS A 67 7.83 1.55 -4.75
C CYS A 67 8.01 1.42 -3.24
N CYS A 68 7.20 0.56 -2.62
CA CYS A 68 7.29 0.23 -1.20
C CYS A 68 7.03 -1.27 -0.96
N GLN A 69 7.37 -1.74 0.24
CA GLN A 69 7.12 -3.11 0.68
C GLN A 69 6.10 -3.13 1.81
N GLY A 70 5.32 -4.21 1.87
CA GLY A 70 4.30 -4.42 2.87
C GLY A 70 2.90 -4.11 2.34
N ASP A 71 1.90 -4.67 3.02
CA ASP A 71 0.51 -4.49 2.63
C ASP A 71 0.09 -3.02 2.72
N LEU A 72 -0.56 -2.53 1.65
CA LEU A 72 -1.21 -1.22 1.57
C LEU A 72 -0.25 -0.04 1.77
N CYS A 73 1.05 -0.26 1.56
CA CYS A 73 2.08 0.77 1.78
C CYS A 73 2.01 1.93 0.76
N ASN A 74 1.34 1.73 -0.37
CA ASN A 74 1.19 2.71 -1.44
C ASN A 74 -0.04 3.62 -1.25
N SER A 75 -0.38 3.93 0.00
CA SER A 75 -1.54 4.75 0.32
C SER A 75 -1.43 6.16 -0.27
N THR A 76 -2.55 6.61 -0.81
CA THR A 76 -2.79 7.91 -1.43
C THR A 76 -3.12 9.00 -0.44
N ILE A 77 -3.49 8.64 0.79
CA ILE A 77 -3.79 9.62 1.82
C ILE A 77 -2.45 10.28 2.18
N PRO A 78 -2.22 11.58 1.87
CA PRO A 78 -1.13 12.27 2.52
C PRO A 78 -1.44 12.15 4.00
N THR A 79 -0.59 11.44 4.75
CA THR A 79 -0.72 11.29 6.19
C THR A 79 -0.77 12.70 6.76
N GLY A 80 -1.98 13.22 6.89
CA GLY A 80 -2.18 14.60 7.29
C GLY A 80 -1.63 14.76 8.69
N PRO A 81 -1.33 15.99 9.12
CA PRO A 81 -0.82 16.25 10.47
C PRO A 81 -1.67 15.55 11.55
N SER A 82 -2.98 15.38 11.30
CA SER A 82 -3.92 14.66 12.15
C SER A 82 -3.60 13.17 12.37
N ALA A 83 -3.17 12.43 11.35
CA ALA A 83 -2.82 11.02 11.50
C ALA A 83 -1.50 10.83 12.26
N ILE A 84 -0.53 11.73 12.05
CA ILE A 84 0.73 11.77 12.79
C ILE A 84 0.48 12.11 14.26
N LEU A 85 -0.40 13.07 14.55
CA LEU A 85 -0.83 13.41 15.91
C LEU A 85 -1.49 12.22 16.62
N LEU A 86 -2.39 11.48 15.95
CA LEU A 86 -3.01 10.29 16.52
C LEU A 86 -2.01 9.17 16.80
N LEU A 87 -1.05 8.94 15.90
CA LEU A 87 0.04 7.98 16.09
C LEU A 87 0.92 8.38 17.28
N VAL A 88 1.30 9.66 17.38
CA VAL A 88 2.05 10.21 18.52
C VAL A 88 1.28 10.07 19.83
N SER A 89 -0.01 10.43 19.87
CA SER A 89 -0.83 10.24 21.07
C SER A 89 -0.94 8.78 21.46
N SER A 90 -1.09 7.85 20.51
CA SER A 90 -1.15 6.42 20.81
C SER A 90 0.16 5.87 21.39
N ALA A 91 1.31 6.36 20.90
CA ALA A 91 2.62 5.98 21.41
C ALA A 91 2.89 6.55 22.81
N ILE A 92 2.48 7.79 23.06
CA ILE A 92 2.61 8.44 24.38
C ILE A 92 1.74 7.73 25.43
N LEU A 93 0.49 7.40 25.11
CA LEU A 93 -0.38 6.67 26.04
C LEU A 93 0.26 5.31 26.40
N ARG A 94 0.78 4.54 25.42
CA ARG A 94 1.51 3.28 25.69
C ARG A 94 2.78 3.43 26.54
N PHE A 95 3.32 4.64 26.66
CA PHE A 95 4.51 4.92 27.47
C PHE A 95 4.15 5.39 28.88
N LEU A 96 2.95 5.94 29.07
CA LEU A 96 2.47 6.50 30.33
C LEU A 96 1.63 5.53 31.18
N PHE A 97 1.05 4.50 30.57
CA PHE A 97 0.33 3.40 31.25
C PHE A 97 1.01 2.07 30.95
#